data_AF-A0A7Y3F3R7-F1
#
_entry.id   AF-A0A7Y3F3R7-F1
#
_cell.length_a   1.000
_cell.length_b   1.000
_cell.length_c   1.000
_cell.angle_alpha   90.00
_cell.angle_beta   90.00
_cell.angle_gamma   90.00
#
_symmetry.space_group_name_H-M   'P 1'
#
loop_
_entity.id
_entity.type
_entity.pdbx_description
1 polymer ?
#
loop_
_entity_poly.entity_id
_entity_poly.type
_entity_poly.pdbx_seq_one_letter_code
_entity_poly.pdbx_strand_id
1 'polypeptide(L)'
;MNTYKVIGLMSGTSLDGLDLAYCHIWKKYDQWKFEIKETRAISYDKDMRAHLKNSIELPADELLIFHNTYGSWLGQQAREFIREKGLDVDIIASHGHTTHHQPAKGLTLQIGSGQHLANVSGKKTVCDFRTNDVALGGEGAPLVPIGDRLFFGNYDFCLNLGGISNVSFEHQGKRIAYDIGLANMILNYITQKIGLSYDNNGTLARKGVINMNMLKQLNQLSYYELPFPKSTGYEWFLEKVVPIVNATKDNTENLLHTAVHHI
;
A
#
# COMPACT_ATOMS: atom_id res chain seq x y z
N MET A 1 0.83 15.34 -28.92
CA MET A 1 1.10 14.28 -27.93
C MET A 1 -0.22 13.91 -27.30
N ASN A 2 -0.57 12.62 -27.26
CA ASN A 2 -1.78 12.19 -26.57
C ASN A 2 -1.47 12.12 -25.08
N THR A 3 -2.27 12.81 -24.28
CA THR A 3 -2.22 12.77 -22.82
C THR A 3 -3.44 12.00 -22.34
N TYR A 4 -3.21 10.98 -21.53
CA TYR A 4 -4.26 10.22 -20.85
C TYR A 4 -4.57 10.88 -19.52
N LYS A 5 -5.83 11.22 -19.29
CA LYS A 5 -6.35 11.80 -18.05
C LYS A 5 -6.99 10.69 -17.22
N VAL A 6 -6.22 10.16 -16.28
CA VAL A 6 -6.54 8.95 -15.53
C VAL A 6 -6.89 9.31 -14.09
N ILE A 7 -7.92 8.68 -13.51
CA ILE A 7 -8.03 8.63 -12.04
C ILE A 7 -7.60 7.23 -11.58
N GLY A 8 -6.55 7.16 -10.77
CA GLY A 8 -6.18 5.95 -10.03
C GLY A 8 -6.94 5.86 -8.71
N LEU A 9 -7.52 4.70 -8.39
CA LEU A 9 -8.19 4.41 -7.12
C LEU A 9 -7.44 3.29 -6.39
N MET A 10 -7.13 3.52 -5.12
CA MET A 10 -6.46 2.54 -4.27
C MET A 10 -7.12 2.47 -2.90
N SER A 11 -7.51 1.27 -2.47
CA SER A 11 -7.82 0.99 -1.07
C SER A 11 -6.87 -0.06 -0.52
N GLY A 12 -5.97 0.39 0.35
CA GLY A 12 -5.00 -0.48 1.02
C GLY A 12 -5.63 -1.35 2.11
N THR A 13 -4.89 -2.38 2.52
CA THR A 13 -5.26 -3.28 3.63
C THR A 13 -5.16 -2.61 5.00
N SER A 14 -4.61 -1.39 5.10
CA SER A 14 -4.61 -0.60 6.33
C SER A 14 -6.02 -0.14 6.75
N LEU A 15 -7.00 -0.19 5.83
CA LEU A 15 -8.39 0.19 6.06
C LEU A 15 -8.56 1.67 6.48
N ASP A 16 -7.59 2.53 6.14
CA ASP A 16 -7.65 3.95 6.45
C ASP A 16 -8.64 4.69 5.55
N GLY A 17 -8.75 4.26 4.28
CA GLY A 17 -9.64 4.89 3.32
C GLY A 17 -9.48 4.45 1.87
N LEU A 18 -10.04 5.28 0.99
CA LEU A 18 -9.89 5.26 -0.45
C LEU A 18 -9.05 6.47 -0.89
N ASP A 19 -7.96 6.21 -1.60
CA ASP A 19 -7.16 7.23 -2.26
C ASP A 19 -7.55 7.35 -3.73
N LEU A 20 -7.69 8.59 -4.19
CA LEU A 20 -7.90 8.96 -5.59
C LEU A 20 -6.77 9.88 -6.04
N ALA A 21 -6.13 9.56 -7.15
CA ALA A 21 -5.14 10.41 -7.80
C ALA A 21 -5.55 10.66 -9.25
N TYR A 22 -5.87 11.91 -9.58
CA TYR A 22 -6.08 12.34 -10.95
C TYR A 22 -4.73 12.68 -11.57
N CYS A 23 -4.31 11.92 -12.58
CA CYS A 23 -3.00 12.03 -13.20
C CYS A 23 -3.13 12.29 -14.71
N HIS A 24 -2.24 13.13 -15.23
CA HIS A 24 -2.01 13.25 -16.66
C HIS A 24 -0.79 12.40 -16.99
N ILE A 25 -0.94 11.46 -17.93
CA ILE A 25 0.13 10.54 -18.33
C ILE A 25 0.35 10.66 -19.84
N TRP A 26 1.59 10.87 -20.27
CA TRP A 26 1.92 11.01 -21.69
C TRP A 26 3.29 10.40 -22.00
N LYS A 27 3.56 10.17 -23.28
CA LYS A 27 4.86 9.67 -23.75
C LYS A 27 5.65 10.80 -24.43
N LYS A 28 6.92 10.97 -24.05
CA LYS A 28 7.86 11.92 -24.66
C LYS A 28 9.21 11.24 -24.87
N TYR A 29 9.68 11.19 -26.12
CA TYR A 29 10.93 10.52 -26.52
C TYR A 29 11.02 9.08 -25.99
N ASP A 30 9.97 8.30 -26.20
CA ASP A 30 9.81 6.92 -25.71
C ASP A 30 9.78 6.73 -24.18
N GLN A 31 9.86 7.81 -23.40
CA GLN A 31 9.72 7.77 -21.95
C GLN A 31 8.30 8.16 -21.53
N TRP A 32 7.75 7.43 -20.58
CA TRP A 32 6.52 7.85 -19.92
C TRP A 32 6.80 9.01 -18.96
N LYS A 33 5.90 9.97 -18.95
CA LYS A 33 5.89 11.13 -18.07
C LYS A 33 4.52 11.22 -17.43
N PHE A 34 4.48 11.79 -16.23
CA PHE A 34 3.24 11.97 -15.51
C PHE A 34 3.23 13.32 -14.77
N GLU A 35 2.04 13.80 -14.47
CA GLU A 35 1.79 14.90 -13.56
C GLU A 35 0.58 14.55 -12.69
N ILE A 36 0.66 14.80 -11.38
CA ILE A 36 -0.49 14.64 -10.48
C ILE A 36 -1.29 15.94 -10.49
N LYS A 37 -2.48 15.83 -11.06
CA LYS A 37 -3.60 16.77 -11.12
C LYS A 37 -4.05 17.28 -9.77
N GLU A 38 -4.69 16.33 -9.12
CA GLU A 38 -5.52 16.50 -7.95
C GLU A 38 -5.49 15.18 -7.21
N THR A 39 -5.62 15.23 -5.90
CA THR A 39 -5.73 14.05 -5.05
C THR A 39 -6.91 14.19 -4.11
N ARG A 40 -7.46 13.06 -3.70
CA ARG A 40 -8.48 13.00 -2.63
C ARG A 40 -8.25 11.74 -1.83
N ALA A 41 -8.24 11.88 -0.51
CA ALA A 41 -8.29 10.75 0.42
C ALA A 41 -9.65 10.77 1.12
N ILE A 42 -10.30 9.61 1.19
CA ILE A 42 -11.64 9.46 1.75
C ILE A 42 -11.56 8.44 2.87
N SER A 43 -11.70 8.89 4.11
CA SER A 43 -11.67 8.01 5.27
C SER A 43 -12.87 7.07 5.28
N TYR A 44 -12.64 5.80 5.61
CA TYR A 44 -13.74 4.88 5.87
C TYR A 44 -14.40 5.18 7.20
N ASP A 45 -15.73 5.24 7.18
CA ASP A 45 -16.55 5.18 8.38
C ASP A 45 -16.40 3.80 9.07
N LYS A 46 -16.99 3.69 10.27
CA LYS A 46 -16.84 2.49 11.10
C LYS A 46 -17.43 1.25 10.43
N ASP A 47 -18.53 1.41 9.70
CA ASP A 47 -19.28 0.29 9.12
C ASP A 47 -18.57 -0.25 7.87
N MET A 48 -18.17 0.64 6.96
CA MET A 48 -17.36 0.28 5.80
C MET A 48 -16.04 -0.36 6.21
N ARG A 49 -15.37 0.20 7.24
CA ARG A 49 -14.13 -0.37 7.78
C ARG A 49 -14.34 -1.78 8.31
N ALA A 50 -15.42 -2.02 9.06
CA ALA A 50 -15.76 -3.33 9.60
C ALA A 50 -16.09 -4.33 8.47
N HIS A 51 -16.90 -3.93 7.49
CA HIS A 51 -17.22 -4.79 6.34
C HIS A 51 -16.01 -5.16 5.50
N LEU A 52 -15.15 -4.19 5.17
CA LEU A 52 -13.91 -4.44 4.43
C LEU A 52 -12.99 -5.38 5.21
N LYS A 53 -12.81 -5.14 6.52
CA LYS A 53 -12.00 -6.00 7.39
C LYS A 53 -12.49 -7.45 7.40
N ASN A 54 -13.79 -7.65 7.53
CA ASN A 54 -14.40 -8.98 7.69
C ASN A 54 -14.73 -9.64 6.34
N SER A 55 -14.46 -8.97 5.22
CA SER A 55 -14.83 -9.44 3.88
C SER A 55 -14.21 -10.79 3.50
N ILE A 56 -13.06 -11.14 4.07
CA ILE A 56 -12.40 -12.44 3.87
C ILE A 56 -13.18 -13.61 4.50
N GLU A 57 -14.03 -13.33 5.49
CA GLU A 57 -14.82 -14.33 6.22
C GLU A 57 -16.27 -14.43 5.71
N LEU A 58 -16.66 -13.57 4.76
CA LEU A 58 -18.02 -13.54 4.24
C LEU A 58 -18.34 -14.82 3.45
N PRO A 59 -19.59 -15.33 3.57
CA PRO A 59 -20.13 -16.30 2.62
C PRO A 59 -20.03 -15.80 1.17
N ALA A 60 -19.95 -16.73 0.21
CA ALA A 60 -19.67 -16.39 -1.18
C ALA A 60 -20.71 -15.44 -1.80
N ASP A 61 -21.99 -15.64 -1.51
CA ASP A 61 -23.09 -14.79 -1.98
C ASP A 61 -23.02 -13.38 -1.37
N GLU A 62 -22.78 -13.28 -0.06
CA GLU A 62 -22.59 -12.00 0.63
C GLU A 62 -21.36 -11.24 0.10
N LEU A 63 -20.25 -11.95 -0.17
CA LEU A 63 -19.04 -11.37 -0.75
C LEU A 63 -19.30 -10.83 -2.16
N LEU A 64 -20.08 -11.54 -2.99
CA LEU A 64 -20.45 -11.09 -4.34
C LEU A 64 -21.38 -9.87 -4.29
N ILE A 65 -22.33 -9.85 -3.35
CA ILE A 65 -23.17 -8.66 -3.11
C ILE A 65 -22.28 -7.49 -2.71
N PHE A 66 -21.35 -7.70 -1.77
CA PHE A 66 -20.46 -6.64 -1.30
C PHE A 66 -19.50 -6.16 -2.38
N HIS A 67 -18.98 -7.07 -3.22
CA HIS A 67 -18.18 -6.72 -4.40
C HIS A 67 -18.90 -5.71 -5.31
N ASN A 68 -20.21 -5.90 -5.52
CA ASN A 68 -21.04 -5.02 -6.33
C ASN A 68 -21.34 -3.69 -5.63
N THR A 69 -21.78 -3.72 -4.36
CA THR A 69 -22.12 -2.49 -3.62
C THR A 69 -20.90 -1.62 -3.36
N TYR A 70 -19.75 -2.23 -3.05
CA TYR A 70 -18.49 -1.52 -2.93
C TYR A 70 -18.04 -0.93 -4.27
N GLY A 71 -18.22 -1.65 -5.38
CA GLY A 71 -17.98 -1.11 -6.73
C GLY A 71 -18.83 0.12 -7.05
N SER A 72 -20.12 0.09 -6.71
CA SER A 72 -21.01 1.25 -6.81
C SER A 72 -20.55 2.41 -5.94
N TRP A 73 -20.11 2.14 -4.70
CA TRP A 73 -19.57 3.15 -3.79
C TRP A 73 -18.31 3.81 -4.36
N LEU A 74 -17.35 3.03 -4.88
CA LEU A 74 -16.16 3.56 -5.57
C LEU A 74 -16.54 4.47 -6.74
N GLY A 75 -17.54 4.06 -7.54
CA GLY A 75 -18.04 4.84 -8.67
C GLY A 75 -18.67 6.17 -8.23
N GLN A 76 -19.38 6.17 -7.10
CA GLN A 76 -19.94 7.39 -6.51
C GLN A 76 -18.82 8.35 -6.08
N GLN A 77 -17.82 7.85 -5.36
CA GLN A 77 -16.70 8.68 -4.89
C GLN A 77 -15.92 9.29 -6.06
N ALA A 78 -15.67 8.50 -7.12
CA ALA A 78 -15.03 9.00 -8.33
C ALA A 78 -15.89 10.06 -9.05
N ARG A 79 -17.20 9.85 -9.16
CA ARG A 79 -18.13 10.82 -9.77
C ARG A 79 -18.16 12.15 -9.03
N GLU A 80 -18.21 12.09 -7.70
CA GLU A 80 -18.18 13.28 -6.84
C GLU A 80 -16.86 14.02 -6.98
N PHE A 81 -15.73 13.30 -6.98
CA PHE A 81 -14.42 13.88 -7.21
C PHE A 81 -14.31 14.58 -8.57
N ILE A 82 -14.77 13.92 -9.63
CA ILE A 82 -14.81 14.49 -10.99
C ILE A 82 -15.65 15.76 -11.03
N ARG A 83 -16.88 15.72 -10.51
CA ARG A 83 -17.82 16.84 -10.56
C ARG A 83 -17.31 18.03 -9.76
N GLU A 84 -16.86 17.81 -8.53
CA GLU A 84 -16.44 18.88 -7.62
C GLU A 84 -15.19 19.61 -8.10
N LYS A 85 -14.29 18.88 -8.77
CA LYS A 85 -13.04 19.45 -9.30
C LYS A 85 -13.12 19.82 -10.77
N GLY A 86 -14.27 19.60 -11.44
CA GLY A 86 -14.44 19.87 -12.87
C GLY A 86 -13.47 19.08 -13.75
N LEU A 87 -13.19 17.83 -13.39
CA LEU A 87 -12.15 17.04 -14.06
C LEU A 87 -12.64 16.48 -15.39
N ASP A 88 -11.77 16.55 -16.40
CA ASP A 88 -11.95 15.80 -17.63
C ASP A 88 -11.18 14.47 -17.53
N VAL A 89 -11.91 13.35 -17.56
CA VAL A 89 -11.36 12.02 -17.27
C VAL A 89 -11.67 11.08 -18.42
N ASP A 90 -10.62 10.46 -18.94
CA ASP A 90 -10.70 9.45 -19.99
C ASP A 90 -11.01 8.07 -19.41
N ILE A 91 -10.37 7.76 -18.27
CA ILE A 91 -10.40 6.41 -17.69
C ILE A 91 -10.18 6.42 -16.18
N ILE A 92 -10.80 5.46 -15.52
CA ILE A 92 -10.60 5.15 -14.11
C ILE A 92 -9.83 3.82 -14.02
N ALA A 93 -8.72 3.81 -13.28
CA ALA A 93 -7.92 2.63 -12.98
C ALA A 93 -8.11 2.27 -11.50
N SER A 94 -8.83 1.19 -11.20
CA SER A 94 -9.19 0.81 -9.83
C SER A 94 -8.54 -0.48 -9.40
N HIS A 95 -7.71 -0.42 -8.35
CA HIS A 95 -7.21 -1.62 -7.69
C HIS A 95 -8.33 -2.38 -6.96
N GLY A 96 -9.31 -1.65 -6.41
CA GLY A 96 -10.29 -2.20 -5.47
C GLY A 96 -9.69 -2.41 -4.07
N HIS A 97 -10.27 -3.33 -3.31
CA HIS A 97 -9.81 -3.72 -1.97
C HIS A 97 -9.47 -5.21 -1.95
N THR A 98 -8.26 -5.59 -1.51
CA THR A 98 -7.85 -7.00 -1.49
C THR A 98 -8.53 -7.75 -0.35
N THR A 99 -9.25 -8.82 -0.69
CA THR A 99 -9.89 -9.71 0.30
C THR A 99 -9.18 -11.05 0.39
N HIS A 100 -8.71 -11.58 -0.75
CA HIS A 100 -7.98 -12.84 -0.82
C HIS A 100 -6.70 -12.67 -1.62
N HIS A 101 -5.61 -13.23 -1.13
CA HIS A 101 -4.33 -13.27 -1.84
C HIS A 101 -3.57 -14.54 -1.47
N GLN A 102 -3.72 -15.57 -2.30
CA GLN A 102 -3.12 -16.89 -2.16
C GLN A 102 -2.56 -17.33 -3.54
N PRO A 103 -1.53 -16.64 -4.06
CA PRO A 103 -0.99 -16.91 -5.40
C PRO A 103 -0.47 -18.34 -5.58
N ALA A 104 0.06 -18.97 -4.52
CA ALA A 104 0.42 -20.40 -4.53
C ALA A 104 -0.75 -21.35 -4.84
N LYS A 105 -1.99 -20.89 -4.66
CA LYS A 105 -3.23 -21.60 -5.05
C LYS A 105 -3.87 -21.02 -6.32
N GLY A 106 -3.21 -20.09 -7.00
CA GLY A 106 -3.73 -19.37 -8.16
C GLY A 106 -4.87 -18.39 -7.83
N LEU A 107 -5.01 -17.97 -6.57
CA LEU A 107 -6.14 -17.14 -6.12
C LEU A 107 -5.70 -15.74 -5.72
N THR A 108 -6.31 -14.73 -6.34
CA THR A 108 -6.31 -13.34 -5.86
C THR A 108 -7.70 -12.77 -6.07
N LEU A 109 -8.20 -11.99 -5.13
CA LEU A 109 -9.48 -11.29 -5.25
C LEU A 109 -9.38 -9.89 -4.69
N GLN A 110 -9.66 -8.92 -5.56
CA GLN A 110 -9.88 -7.53 -5.19
C GLN A 110 -11.36 -7.21 -5.39
N ILE A 111 -12.06 -6.89 -4.30
CA ILE A 111 -13.46 -6.49 -4.38
C ILE A 111 -13.62 -5.04 -4.85
N GLY A 112 -14.78 -4.74 -5.42
CA GLY A 112 -15.06 -3.46 -6.08
C GLY A 112 -15.28 -3.68 -7.57
N SER A 113 -16.48 -4.14 -7.93
CA SER A 113 -16.85 -4.45 -9.31
C SER A 113 -16.54 -3.28 -10.25
N GLY A 114 -15.68 -3.53 -11.24
CA GLY A 114 -15.37 -2.56 -12.30
C GLY A 114 -16.59 -2.14 -13.11
N GLN A 115 -17.55 -3.05 -13.34
CA GLN A 115 -18.77 -2.74 -14.10
C GLN A 115 -19.68 -1.78 -13.34
N HIS A 116 -20.00 -2.08 -12.07
CA HIS A 116 -20.70 -1.16 -11.17
C HIS A 116 -20.02 0.20 -11.05
N LEU A 117 -18.69 0.23 -10.89
CA LEU A 117 -17.91 1.46 -10.86
C LEU A 117 -18.10 2.27 -12.16
N ALA A 118 -17.93 1.63 -13.32
CA ALA A 118 -18.08 2.25 -14.62
C ALA A 118 -19.50 2.84 -14.81
N ASN A 119 -20.52 2.07 -14.46
CA ASN A 119 -21.92 2.48 -14.58
C ASN A 119 -22.24 3.70 -13.70
N VAL A 120 -21.80 3.70 -12.44
CA VAL A 120 -22.09 4.80 -11.51
C VAL A 120 -21.28 6.06 -11.85
N SER A 121 -20.01 5.89 -12.19
CA SER A 121 -19.12 7.01 -12.54
C SER A 121 -19.37 7.60 -13.93
N GLY A 122 -19.96 6.82 -14.84
CA GLY A 122 -20.11 7.17 -16.25
C GLY A 122 -18.78 7.20 -17.00
N LYS A 123 -17.74 6.55 -16.48
CA LYS A 123 -16.38 6.54 -17.06
C LYS A 123 -15.95 5.13 -17.40
N LYS A 124 -15.07 5.03 -18.41
CA LYS A 124 -14.39 3.78 -18.73
C LYS A 124 -13.55 3.36 -17.53
N THR A 125 -13.61 2.08 -17.17
CA THR A 125 -12.89 1.54 -16.01
C THR A 125 -11.97 0.40 -16.43
N VAL A 126 -10.76 0.38 -15.88
CA VAL A 126 -9.83 -0.74 -15.89
C VAL A 126 -9.61 -1.15 -14.44
N CYS A 127 -9.68 -2.46 -14.17
CA CYS A 127 -9.54 -3.02 -12.84
C CYS A 127 -8.91 -4.41 -12.94
N ASP A 128 -8.82 -5.12 -11.80
CA ASP A 128 -8.35 -6.50 -11.72
C ASP A 128 -6.91 -6.71 -12.25
N PHE A 129 -6.00 -5.86 -11.78
CA PHE A 129 -4.61 -5.86 -12.25
C PHE A 129 -3.81 -7.11 -11.85
N ARG A 130 -4.22 -7.82 -10.79
CA ARG A 130 -3.44 -8.92 -10.20
C ARG A 130 -3.76 -10.28 -10.80
N THR A 131 -5.01 -10.52 -11.21
CA THR A 131 -5.47 -11.84 -11.67
C THR A 131 -4.67 -12.35 -12.86
N ASN A 132 -4.34 -11.48 -13.82
CA ASN A 132 -3.55 -11.89 -14.98
C ASN A 132 -2.12 -12.34 -14.60
N ASP A 133 -1.48 -11.66 -13.66
CA ASP A 133 -0.14 -12.03 -13.20
C ASP A 133 -0.15 -13.38 -12.48
N VAL A 134 -1.11 -13.58 -11.57
CA VAL A 134 -1.31 -14.87 -10.87
C VAL A 134 -1.64 -16.00 -11.83
N ALA A 135 -2.49 -15.76 -12.84
CA ALA A 135 -2.83 -16.75 -13.85
C ALA A 135 -1.63 -17.18 -14.72
N LEU A 136 -0.62 -16.32 -14.85
CA LEU A 136 0.64 -16.62 -15.55
C LEU A 136 1.72 -17.21 -14.63
N GLY A 137 1.38 -17.53 -13.38
CA GLY A 137 2.29 -18.11 -12.38
C GLY A 137 3.12 -17.08 -11.62
N GLY A 138 2.79 -15.79 -11.71
CA GLY A 138 3.34 -14.73 -10.88
C GLY A 138 2.68 -14.66 -9.50
N GLU A 139 3.21 -13.79 -8.65
CA GLU A 139 2.70 -13.59 -7.28
C GLU A 139 1.49 -12.64 -7.23
N GLY A 140 1.19 -11.89 -8.29
CA GLY A 140 0.17 -10.83 -8.31
C GLY A 140 0.57 -9.58 -7.52
N ALA A 141 1.77 -9.55 -6.94
CA ALA A 141 2.30 -8.47 -6.11
C ALA A 141 3.83 -8.57 -5.97
N PRO A 142 4.55 -7.46 -5.71
CA PRO A 142 4.11 -6.07 -5.92
C PRO A 142 4.06 -5.74 -7.42
N LEU A 143 3.01 -5.03 -7.88
CA LEU A 143 2.91 -4.54 -9.27
C LEU A 143 3.59 -3.18 -9.48
N VAL A 144 4.01 -2.51 -8.41
CA VAL A 144 4.66 -1.19 -8.43
C VAL A 144 5.98 -1.15 -9.23
N PRO A 145 6.85 -2.20 -9.25
CA PRO A 145 8.17 -2.11 -9.88
C PRO A 145 8.16 -1.75 -11.38
N ILE A 146 7.12 -2.11 -12.13
CA ILE A 146 7.01 -1.67 -13.53
C ILE A 146 6.71 -0.17 -13.63
N GLY A 147 5.86 0.36 -12.74
CA GLY A 147 5.65 1.80 -12.60
C GLY A 147 6.95 2.52 -12.25
N ASP A 148 7.73 1.96 -11.33
CA ASP A 148 9.01 2.52 -10.94
C ASP A 148 9.99 2.61 -12.13
N ARG A 149 10.08 1.53 -12.91
CA ARG A 149 10.91 1.52 -14.11
C ARG A 149 10.45 2.55 -15.15
N LEU A 150 9.14 2.66 -15.38
CA LEU A 150 8.60 3.53 -16.44
C LEU A 150 8.65 5.01 -16.07
N PHE A 151 8.44 5.36 -14.80
CA PHE A 151 8.33 6.76 -14.35
C PHE A 151 9.58 7.28 -13.63
N PHE A 152 10.33 6.40 -12.96
CA PHE A 152 11.46 6.75 -12.11
C PHE A 152 12.78 6.11 -12.57
N GLY A 153 12.88 5.67 -13.84
CA GLY A 153 14.09 5.03 -14.39
C GLY A 153 15.36 5.89 -14.41
N ASN A 154 15.29 7.19 -14.06
CA ASN A 154 16.45 8.05 -13.87
C ASN A 154 17.05 7.96 -12.45
N TYR A 155 16.40 7.23 -11.53
CA TYR A 155 16.87 7.00 -10.18
C TYR A 155 17.41 5.57 -10.05
N ASP A 156 18.51 5.42 -9.31
CA ASP A 156 19.12 4.11 -9.07
C ASP A 156 18.20 3.21 -8.23
N PHE A 157 17.49 3.78 -7.26
CA PHE A 157 16.62 3.08 -6.32
C PHE A 157 15.31 3.83 -6.11
N CYS A 158 14.22 3.08 -5.96
CA CYS A 158 12.95 3.57 -5.42
C CYS A 158 12.74 2.92 -4.06
N LEU A 159 12.63 3.73 -3.01
CA LEU A 159 12.45 3.29 -1.63
C LEU A 159 11.06 3.70 -1.14
N ASN A 160 10.27 2.73 -0.67
CA ASN A 160 9.02 2.97 0.00
C ASN A 160 9.15 2.66 1.49
N LEU A 161 8.70 3.59 2.35
CA LEU A 161 8.68 3.44 3.81
C LEU A 161 7.24 3.32 4.29
N GLY A 162 6.63 2.16 4.08
CA GLY A 162 5.29 1.83 4.58
C GLY A 162 5.33 1.35 6.03
N GLY A 163 4.50 0.36 6.37
CA GLY A 163 4.73 -0.43 7.59
C GLY A 163 6.03 -1.23 7.52
N ILE A 164 6.33 -1.72 6.32
CA ILE A 164 7.57 -2.39 5.89
C ILE A 164 8.27 -1.47 4.90
N SER A 165 9.60 -1.42 4.95
CA SER A 165 10.43 -0.76 3.95
C SER A 165 10.71 -1.72 2.79
N ASN A 166 10.54 -1.25 1.56
CA ASN A 166 10.88 -2.02 0.38
C ASN A 166 11.60 -1.16 -0.66
N VAL A 167 12.46 -1.81 -1.44
CA VAL A 167 13.27 -1.18 -2.47
C VAL A 167 13.04 -1.84 -3.81
N SER A 168 13.07 -1.05 -4.88
CA SER A 168 13.12 -1.54 -6.25
C SER A 168 14.21 -0.82 -7.04
N PHE A 169 14.96 -1.56 -7.88
CA PHE A 169 16.09 -1.04 -8.65
C PHE A 169 16.37 -1.92 -9.88
N GLU A 170 17.11 -1.38 -10.85
CA GLU A 170 17.60 -2.15 -12.00
C GLU A 170 18.94 -2.79 -11.67
N HIS A 171 19.05 -4.09 -11.94
CA HIS A 171 20.29 -4.85 -11.79
C HIS A 171 20.45 -5.79 -12.98
N GLN A 172 21.52 -5.60 -13.76
CA GLN A 172 21.80 -6.40 -14.96
C GLN A 172 20.61 -6.48 -15.94
N GLY A 173 19.90 -5.36 -16.13
CA GLY A 173 18.74 -5.26 -17.04
C GLY A 173 17.44 -5.88 -16.51
N LYS A 174 17.45 -6.38 -15.27
CA LYS A 174 16.28 -6.91 -14.56
C LYS A 174 15.87 -5.95 -13.45
N ARG A 175 14.57 -5.68 -13.34
CA ARG A 175 14.01 -4.99 -12.18
C ARG A 175 13.98 -5.95 -10.98
N ILE A 176 14.73 -5.63 -9.94
CA ILE A 176 14.72 -6.33 -8.66
C ILE A 176 13.87 -5.53 -7.69
N ALA A 177 13.09 -6.21 -6.86
CA ALA A 177 12.40 -5.62 -5.71
C ALA A 177 12.39 -6.58 -4.54
N TYR A 178 12.53 -6.07 -3.32
CA TYR A 178 12.46 -6.86 -2.09
C TYR A 178 12.17 -5.98 -0.86
N ASP A 179 11.72 -6.60 0.23
CA ASP A 179 11.52 -5.93 1.52
C ASP A 179 12.86 -5.83 2.28
N ILE A 180 13.25 -4.62 2.67
CA ILE A 180 14.49 -4.40 3.46
C ILE A 180 14.25 -4.85 4.90
N GLY A 181 13.11 -4.45 5.48
CA GLY A 181 12.76 -4.68 6.87
C GLY A 181 11.54 -3.87 7.31
N LEU A 182 11.44 -3.59 8.61
CA LEU A 182 10.36 -2.75 9.12
C LEU A 182 10.60 -1.27 8.81
N ALA A 183 9.52 -0.51 8.81
CA ALA A 183 9.53 0.95 8.83
C ALA A 183 8.50 1.44 9.85
N ASN A 184 7.36 1.98 9.42
CA ASN A 184 6.40 2.59 10.34
C ASN A 184 5.65 1.59 11.24
N MET A 185 5.70 0.28 10.98
CA MET A 185 4.94 -0.71 11.76
C MET A 185 5.40 -0.77 13.22
N ILE A 186 6.71 -0.79 13.46
CA ILE A 186 7.27 -0.76 14.83
C ILE A 186 6.99 0.59 15.52
N LEU A 187 7.09 1.70 14.77
CA LEU A 187 6.83 3.04 15.30
C LEU A 187 5.36 3.17 15.73
N ASN A 188 4.44 2.79 14.85
CA ASN A 188 3.00 2.87 15.11
C ASN A 188 2.58 1.94 16.26
N TYR A 189 3.19 0.76 16.38
CA TYR A 189 2.96 -0.12 17.51
C TYR A 189 3.35 0.52 18.85
N ILE A 190 4.48 1.24 18.89
CA ILE A 190 4.90 1.96 20.09
C ILE A 190 3.96 3.12 20.40
N THR A 191 3.57 3.92 19.41
CA THR A 191 2.67 5.07 19.62
C THR A 191 1.25 4.67 20.03
N GLN A 192 0.74 3.53 19.54
CA GLN A 192 -0.59 3.05 19.91
C GLN A 192 -0.73 2.79 21.41
N LYS A 193 0.36 2.41 22.10
CA LYS A 193 0.37 2.22 23.55
C LYS A 193 0.10 3.51 24.35
N ILE A 194 0.28 4.67 23.73
CA ILE A 194 -0.03 5.98 24.29
C ILE A 194 -1.23 6.65 23.60
N GLY A 195 -2.02 5.87 22.86
CA GLY A 195 -3.24 6.36 22.20
C GLY A 195 -3.00 7.20 20.94
N LEU A 196 -1.79 7.17 20.37
CA LEU A 196 -1.46 7.87 19.12
C LEU A 196 -1.36 6.88 17.94
N SER A 197 -1.87 7.27 16.78
CA SER A 197 -1.84 6.44 15.57
C SER A 197 -0.45 6.32 14.97
N TYR A 198 0.36 7.38 15.03
CA TYR A 198 1.76 7.44 14.58
C TYR A 198 2.52 8.59 15.26
N ASP A 199 3.85 8.62 15.15
CA ASP A 199 4.69 9.74 15.63
C ASP A 199 4.77 10.84 14.57
N ASN A 200 3.91 11.85 14.71
CA ASN A 200 3.82 12.91 13.73
C ASN A 200 5.13 13.70 13.58
N ASN A 201 5.70 13.70 12.38
CA ASN A 201 7.00 14.28 12.04
C ASN A 201 8.19 13.75 12.87
N GLY A 202 8.06 12.60 13.52
CA GLY A 202 9.09 12.07 14.42
C GLY A 202 9.31 12.95 15.65
N THR A 203 8.28 13.65 16.13
CA THR A 203 8.39 14.64 17.21
C THR A 203 8.76 14.00 18.55
N LEU A 204 8.27 12.78 18.81
CA LEU A 204 8.61 12.02 20.00
C LEU A 204 9.99 11.36 19.85
N ALA A 205 10.22 10.68 18.72
CA ALA A 205 11.48 9.99 18.44
C ALA A 205 12.70 10.92 18.55
N ARG A 206 12.63 12.15 18.04
CA ARG A 206 13.75 13.11 18.10
C ARG A 206 14.15 13.54 19.51
N LYS A 207 13.27 13.38 20.51
CA LYS A 207 13.54 13.72 21.91
C LYS A 207 14.18 12.58 22.69
N GLY A 208 14.13 11.36 22.14
CA GLY A 208 14.66 10.18 22.78
C GLY A 208 16.17 10.06 22.68
N VAL A 209 16.68 9.10 23.42
CA VAL A 209 18.06 8.63 23.41
C VAL A 209 18.05 7.15 23.04
N ILE A 210 19.09 6.71 22.34
CA ILE A 210 19.19 5.34 21.86
C ILE A 210 19.33 4.33 23.00
N ASN A 211 18.50 3.28 22.97
CA ASN A 211 18.62 2.11 23.84
C ASN A 211 19.44 1.04 23.13
N MET A 212 20.74 0.95 23.47
CA MET A 212 21.67 0.05 22.80
C MET A 212 21.30 -1.43 22.91
N ASN A 213 20.64 -1.85 23.99
CA ASN A 213 20.25 -3.24 24.17
C ASN A 213 19.11 -3.63 23.22
N MET A 214 18.10 -2.77 23.09
CA MET A 214 17.01 -2.97 22.13
C MET A 214 17.53 -2.90 20.69
N LEU A 215 18.36 -1.91 20.35
CA LEU A 215 18.95 -1.79 19.01
C LEU A 215 19.70 -3.06 18.60
N LYS A 216 20.54 -3.59 19.51
CA LYS A 216 21.31 -4.80 19.26
C LYS A 216 20.41 -6.00 18.99
N GLN A 217 19.35 -6.18 19.78
CA GLN A 217 18.41 -7.29 19.59
C GLN A 217 17.66 -7.18 18.25
N LEU A 218 17.22 -5.97 17.87
CA LEU A 218 16.54 -5.74 16.59
C LEU A 218 17.47 -6.01 15.40
N ASN A 219 18.71 -5.53 15.44
CA ASN A 219 19.70 -5.73 14.37
C ASN A 219 20.17 -7.19 14.23
N GLN A 220 20.02 -8.01 15.28
CA GLN A 220 20.40 -9.43 15.28
C GLN A 220 19.30 -10.37 14.78
N LEU A 221 18.15 -9.83 14.36
CA LEU A 221 17.10 -10.65 13.78
C LEU A 221 17.56 -11.28 12.45
N SER A 222 17.46 -12.61 12.35
CA SER A 222 17.99 -13.40 11.22
C SER A 222 17.47 -12.98 9.84
N TYR A 223 16.31 -12.33 9.77
CA TYR A 223 15.76 -11.78 8.53
C TYR A 223 16.73 -10.83 7.83
N TYR A 224 17.49 -10.03 8.60
CA TYR A 224 18.43 -9.06 8.05
C TYR A 224 19.65 -9.71 7.40
N GLU A 225 19.96 -10.97 7.73
CA GLU A 225 21.06 -11.74 7.15
C GLU A 225 20.68 -12.43 5.83
N LEU A 226 19.38 -12.51 5.51
CA LEU A 226 18.91 -13.14 4.28
C LEU A 226 19.32 -12.34 3.04
N PRO A 227 19.77 -13.00 1.95
CA PRO A 227 19.99 -12.35 0.67
C PRO A 227 18.67 -11.89 0.03
N PHE A 228 18.74 -10.94 -0.90
CA PHE A 228 17.60 -10.64 -1.77
C PHE A 228 17.46 -11.73 -2.87
N PRO A 229 16.25 -11.98 -3.40
CA PRO A 229 14.97 -11.40 -3.01
C PRO A 229 14.42 -12.02 -1.70
N LYS A 230 13.84 -11.17 -0.85
CA LYS A 230 13.18 -11.57 0.40
C LYS A 230 11.95 -10.71 0.67
N SER A 231 10.98 -11.26 1.41
CA SER A 231 9.77 -10.54 1.82
C SER A 231 9.43 -10.82 3.28
N THR A 232 8.75 -9.87 3.93
CA THR A 232 8.28 -10.01 5.32
C THR A 232 6.87 -9.44 5.48
N GLY A 233 6.28 -9.62 6.66
CA GLY A 233 4.88 -9.33 6.92
C GLY A 233 4.57 -9.02 8.37
N TYR A 234 3.29 -8.80 8.64
CA TYR A 234 2.77 -8.49 9.98
C TYR A 234 2.97 -9.66 10.96
N GLU A 235 2.89 -10.90 10.47
CA GLU A 235 3.09 -12.12 11.24
C GLU A 235 4.52 -12.18 11.81
N TRP A 236 5.52 -11.92 10.96
CA TRP A 236 6.92 -11.87 11.39
C TRP A 236 7.17 -10.72 12.38
N PHE A 237 6.54 -9.56 12.17
CA PHE A 237 6.60 -8.45 13.12
C PHE A 237 6.06 -8.85 14.51
N LEU A 238 4.89 -9.48 14.57
CA LEU A 238 4.29 -9.96 15.82
C LEU A 238 5.16 -11.01 16.51
N GLU A 239 5.73 -11.94 15.74
CA GLU A 239 6.49 -13.06 16.28
C GLU A 239 7.89 -12.64 16.77
N LYS A 240 8.58 -11.77 16.01
CA LYS A 240 10.00 -11.49 16.23
C LYS A 240 10.29 -10.13 16.86
N VAL A 241 9.50 -9.10 16.54
CA VAL A 241 9.82 -7.71 16.90
C VAL A 241 9.05 -7.25 18.12
N VAL A 242 7.74 -7.52 18.16
CA VAL A 242 6.90 -7.16 19.31
C VAL A 242 7.45 -7.65 20.65
N PRO A 243 7.97 -8.90 20.79
CA PRO A 243 8.55 -9.36 22.04
C PRO A 243 9.74 -8.51 22.51
N ILE A 244 10.61 -8.07 21.59
CA ILE A 244 11.77 -7.24 21.89
C ILE A 244 11.31 -5.86 22.41
N VAL A 245 10.35 -5.23 21.72
CA VAL A 245 9.80 -3.94 22.12
C VAL A 245 9.12 -4.04 23.50
N ASN A 246 8.36 -5.11 23.75
CA ASN A 246 7.64 -5.30 25.01
C ASN A 246 8.55 -5.64 26.19
N ALA A 247 9.65 -6.35 25.95
CA ALA A 247 10.62 -6.67 26.99
C ALA A 247 11.54 -5.48 27.36
N THR A 248 11.65 -4.49 26.47
CA THR A 248 12.49 -3.31 26.69
C THR A 248 11.81 -2.33 27.64
N LYS A 249 12.37 -2.18 28.84
CA LYS A 249 11.91 -1.20 29.84
C LYS A 249 12.54 0.16 29.56
N ASP A 250 11.84 1.01 28.82
CA ASP A 250 12.25 2.38 28.51
C ASP A 250 11.04 3.29 28.29
N ASN A 251 11.26 4.61 28.20
CA ASN A 251 10.19 5.56 27.86
C ASN A 251 9.86 5.54 26.35
N THR A 252 8.70 6.07 26.00
CA THR A 252 8.19 6.06 24.61
C THR A 252 9.15 6.75 23.64
N GLU A 253 9.72 7.89 24.03
CA GLU A 253 10.65 8.66 23.21
C GLU A 253 11.91 7.84 22.87
N ASN A 254 12.49 7.13 23.83
CA ASN A 254 13.67 6.29 23.65
C ASN A 254 13.37 5.06 22.81
N LEU A 255 12.21 4.42 23.02
CA LEU A 255 11.78 3.28 22.20
C LEU A 255 11.61 3.69 20.73
N LEU A 256 10.95 4.83 20.48
CA LEU A 256 10.76 5.38 19.14
C LEU A 256 12.10 5.81 18.52
N HIS A 257 12.96 6.50 19.27
CA HIS A 257 14.28 6.88 18.81
C HIS A 257 15.10 5.66 18.39
N THR A 258 15.12 4.63 19.23
CA THR A 258 15.83 3.37 18.95
C THR A 258 15.28 2.67 17.72
N ALA A 259 13.96 2.63 17.55
CA ALA A 259 13.34 2.08 16.36
C ALA A 259 13.71 2.87 15.09
N VAL A 260 13.78 4.20 15.15
CA VAL A 260 14.25 5.03 14.02
C VAL A 260 15.71 4.74 13.65
N HIS A 261 16.60 4.44 14.61
CA HIS A 261 17.99 4.03 14.30
C HIS A 261 18.11 2.62 13.72
N HIS A 262 17.12 1.77 13.98
CA HIS A 262 17.08 0.42 13.44
C HIS A 262 16.63 0.40 11.96
N ILE A 263 15.69 1.27 11.61
CA ILE A 263 15.12 1.45 10.27
C ILE A 263 16.16 2.12 9.35
#